data_AF-A0A965U7I5-F1
#
_entry.id   AF-A0A965U7I5-F1
#
_cell.length_a   1.000
_cell.length_b   1.000
_cell.length_c   1.000
_cell.angle_alpha   90.00
_cell.angle_beta   90.00
_cell.angle_gamma   90.00
#
_symmetry.space_group_name_H-M   'P 1'
#
loop_
_entity.id
_entity.type
_entity.pdbx_description
1 polymer ?
#
loop_
_entity_poly.entity_id
_entity_poly.type
_entity_poly.pdbx_seq_one_letter_code
_entity_poly.pdbx_strand_id
1 'polypeptide(L)'
;MKRLYQKLLYIFTFCFVLGLSGAAMALPAGILCIGDYGSDVSELQSELAAAGFYSGEISGTFTTDTRDALIALQKILGVEIDGIYGPSTAEAYEAAVAQGYLGEQDASEKALPLEGRLIGIDPGHQTVEDPALEPLLPGSNRTKTRMTKGSVGVKTGVAECRVNLQIGLKLKGLLENGGATVIMTRESNDVSLSNIERAQMMNQAGVDIWVRLHCDASSNEHQSGAHML
;
A
#
# COMPACT_ATOMS: atom_id res chain seq x y z
N MET A 1 -30.01 -2.56 -44.28
CA MET A 1 -29.20 -3.63 -43.66
C MET A 1 -28.89 -3.16 -42.22
N LYS A 2 -29.71 -3.33 -41.17
CA LYS A 2 -30.51 -4.48 -40.69
C LYS A 2 -29.69 -5.77 -40.59
N ARG A 3 -28.93 -5.90 -39.50
CA ARG A 3 -28.63 -7.14 -38.75
C ARG A 3 -28.44 -6.68 -37.29
N LEU A 4 -29.43 -6.66 -36.41
CA LEU A 4 -30.32 -7.73 -35.92
C LEU A 4 -29.54 -8.86 -35.24
N TYR A 5 -30.06 -9.30 -34.08
CA TYR A 5 -29.59 -10.27 -33.06
C TYR A 5 -28.85 -9.59 -31.88
N GLN A 6 -29.51 -9.06 -30.84
CA GLN A 6 -30.57 -9.58 -29.94
C GLN A 6 -30.05 -10.59 -28.91
N LYS A 7 -30.37 -10.30 -27.63
CA LYS A 7 -30.36 -11.15 -26.43
C LYS A 7 -29.10 -11.11 -25.55
N LEU A 8 -29.11 -10.25 -24.52
CA LEU A 8 -29.17 -10.74 -23.14
C LEU A 8 -29.68 -9.63 -22.21
N LEU A 9 -31.00 -9.65 -22.00
CA LEU A 9 -31.71 -8.91 -20.98
C LEU A 9 -31.42 -9.62 -19.65
N TYR A 10 -30.41 -9.17 -18.89
CA TYR A 10 -30.32 -9.49 -17.46
C TYR A 10 -31.11 -8.44 -16.69
N ILE A 11 -32.38 -8.76 -16.45
CA ILE A 11 -33.14 -8.19 -15.33
C ILE A 11 -32.47 -8.75 -14.08
N PHE A 12 -31.50 -8.01 -13.52
CA PHE A 12 -31.18 -8.15 -12.12
C PHE A 12 -31.98 -7.07 -11.39
N THR A 13 -33.13 -7.49 -10.86
CA THR A 13 -33.90 -6.72 -9.90
C THR A 13 -33.02 -6.51 -8.68
N PHE A 14 -32.18 -5.47 -8.70
CA PHE A 14 -31.50 -5.00 -7.51
C PHE A 14 -32.56 -4.31 -6.67
N CYS A 15 -33.03 -5.02 -5.65
CA CYS A 15 -33.90 -4.48 -4.62
C CYS A 15 -33.33 -3.13 -4.15
N PHE A 16 -34.15 -2.11 -4.30
CA PHE A 16 -33.99 -0.80 -3.68
C PHE A 16 -33.82 -1.00 -2.17
N VAL A 17 -32.58 -1.12 -1.70
CA VAL A 17 -32.25 -0.93 -0.30
C VAL A 17 -32.31 0.58 -0.11
N LEU A 18 -33.37 1.04 0.56
CA LEU A 18 -33.45 2.36 1.16
C LEU A 18 -32.14 2.60 1.92
N GLY A 19 -31.27 3.44 1.35
CA GLY A 19 -30.19 4.05 2.10
C GLY A 19 -30.82 4.92 3.17
N LEU A 20 -30.94 4.38 4.39
CA LEU A 20 -30.88 5.24 5.56
C LEU A 20 -29.48 5.84 5.53
N SER A 21 -29.38 7.11 5.13
CA SER A 21 -28.19 7.91 5.36
C SER A 21 -27.81 7.77 6.83
N GLY A 22 -26.65 7.17 7.10
CA GLY A 22 -26.10 7.16 8.44
C GLY A 22 -25.89 8.61 8.84
N ALA A 23 -26.63 9.09 9.83
CA ALA A 23 -26.20 10.29 10.52
C ALA A 23 -24.81 9.97 11.07
N ALA A 24 -23.78 10.75 10.70
CA ALA A 24 -22.47 10.68 11.33
C ALA A 24 -22.67 10.60 12.84
N MET A 25 -22.22 9.51 13.46
CA MET A 25 -22.38 9.37 14.90
C MET A 25 -21.48 10.41 15.55
N ALA A 26 -21.97 11.04 16.63
CA ALA A 26 -21.17 11.99 17.37
C ALA A 26 -19.88 11.32 17.83
N LEU A 27 -18.74 11.94 17.55
CA LEU A 27 -17.45 11.44 18.00
C LEU A 27 -17.43 11.27 19.53
N PRO A 28 -16.70 10.27 20.06
CA PRO A 28 -16.65 10.04 21.49
C PRO A 28 -16.04 11.24 22.22
N ALA A 29 -16.59 11.57 23.39
CA ALA A 29 -16.01 12.59 24.26
C ALA A 29 -14.88 12.00 25.11
N GLY A 30 -13.81 12.78 25.33
CA GLY A 30 -12.72 12.39 26.25
C GLY A 30 -11.42 12.09 25.54
N ILE A 31 -10.53 11.36 26.23
CA ILE A 31 -9.20 10.98 25.75
C ILE A 31 -9.17 9.46 25.62
N LEU A 32 -8.80 8.93 24.45
CA LEU A 32 -8.65 7.49 24.21
C LEU A 32 -7.24 7.17 23.72
N CYS A 33 -6.66 6.09 24.23
CA CYS A 33 -5.30 5.66 23.95
C CYS A 33 -5.17 4.13 23.99
N ILE A 34 -4.00 3.60 23.63
CA ILE A 34 -3.74 2.15 23.69
C ILE A 34 -4.08 1.58 25.07
N GLY A 35 -4.87 0.50 25.07
CA GLY A 35 -5.31 -0.20 26.26
C GLY A 35 -6.71 0.17 26.74
N ASP A 36 -7.27 1.28 26.26
CA ASP A 36 -8.66 1.64 26.53
C ASP A 36 -9.62 0.67 25.83
N TYR A 37 -10.80 0.50 26.40
CA TYR A 37 -11.84 -0.37 25.86
C TYR A 37 -13.25 0.15 26.18
N GLY A 38 -14.23 -0.19 25.35
CA GLY A 38 -15.64 0.18 25.54
C GLY A 38 -16.29 0.75 24.28
N SER A 39 -17.51 1.27 24.46
CA SER A 39 -18.32 1.86 23.38
C SER A 39 -17.59 2.99 22.67
N ASP A 40 -16.92 3.86 23.42
CA ASP A 40 -16.23 5.04 22.89
C ASP A 40 -15.10 4.64 21.94
N VAL A 41 -14.41 3.53 22.25
CA VAL A 41 -13.37 2.97 21.37
C VAL A 41 -13.98 2.36 20.12
N SER A 42 -15.11 1.64 20.24
CA SER A 42 -15.80 1.09 19.07
C SER A 42 -16.38 2.17 18.16
N GLU A 43 -16.85 3.29 18.72
CA GLU A 43 -17.31 4.45 17.98
C GLU A 43 -16.13 5.10 17.22
N LEU A 44 -15.00 5.34 17.89
CA LEU A 44 -13.78 5.81 17.24
C LEU A 44 -13.33 4.88 16.10
N GLN A 45 -13.33 3.57 16.31
CA GLN A 45 -12.97 2.59 15.28
C GLN A 45 -13.93 2.63 14.09
N SER A 46 -15.23 2.80 14.35
CA SER A 46 -16.26 2.91 13.31
C SER A 46 -16.06 4.17 12.47
N GLU A 47 -15.77 5.30 13.10
CA GLU A 47 -15.51 6.58 12.42
C GLU A 47 -14.18 6.54 11.64
N LEU A 48 -13.12 5.98 12.22
CA LEU A 48 -11.86 5.77 11.50
C LEU A 48 -12.04 4.83 10.30
N ALA A 49 -12.91 3.82 10.41
CA ALA A 49 -13.22 2.92 9.30
C ALA A 49 -14.04 3.63 8.21
N ALA A 50 -15.07 4.38 8.60
CA ALA A 50 -15.88 5.19 7.69
C ALA A 50 -15.04 6.24 6.95
N ALA A 51 -14.04 6.83 7.62
CA ALA A 51 -13.09 7.75 7.03
C ALA A 51 -11.96 7.06 6.24
N GLY A 52 -11.94 5.72 6.16
CA GLY A 52 -10.99 4.94 5.36
C GLY A 52 -9.60 4.75 6.00
N PHE A 53 -9.43 5.09 7.28
CA PHE A 53 -8.17 4.95 8.00
C PHE A 53 -8.04 3.63 8.77
N TYR A 54 -9.16 2.92 9.01
CA TYR A 54 -9.18 1.68 9.78
C TYR A 54 -9.83 0.53 9.00
N SER A 55 -9.13 -0.60 8.93
CA SER A 55 -9.61 -1.83 8.26
C SER A 55 -9.66 -3.04 9.20
N GLY A 56 -9.49 -2.82 10.51
CA GLY A 56 -9.54 -3.86 11.53
C GLY A 56 -10.98 -4.14 12.00
N GLU A 57 -11.11 -5.10 12.91
CA GLU A 57 -12.39 -5.36 13.58
C GLU A 57 -12.74 -4.24 14.56
N ILE A 58 -14.01 -3.82 14.55
CA ILE A 58 -14.57 -2.88 15.54
C ILE A 58 -14.78 -3.64 16.86
N SER A 59 -13.66 -3.94 17.52
CA SER A 59 -13.60 -4.74 18.75
C SER A 59 -13.94 -3.95 20.01
N GLY A 60 -13.95 -2.62 19.92
CA GLY A 60 -14.04 -1.75 21.09
C GLY A 60 -12.81 -1.83 22.01
N THR A 61 -11.68 -2.36 21.53
CA THR A 61 -10.40 -2.37 22.24
C THR A 61 -9.38 -1.55 21.47
N PHE A 62 -8.75 -0.58 22.12
CA PHE A 62 -7.82 0.34 21.47
C PHE A 62 -6.44 -0.33 21.39
N THR A 63 -6.18 -0.99 20.26
CA THR A 63 -4.91 -1.68 19.99
C THR A 63 -3.94 -0.78 19.21
N THR A 64 -2.77 -1.33 18.86
CA THR A 64 -1.82 -0.67 17.96
C THR A 64 -2.44 -0.34 16.60
N ASP A 65 -3.38 -1.14 16.11
CA ASP A 65 -4.02 -0.92 14.81
C ASP A 65 -4.92 0.32 14.86
N THR A 66 -5.66 0.51 15.95
CA THR A 66 -6.47 1.72 16.18
C THR A 66 -5.56 2.94 16.32
N ARG A 67 -4.43 2.82 17.03
CA ARG A 67 -3.45 3.92 17.15
C ARG A 67 -2.87 4.30 15.78
N ASP A 68 -2.48 3.32 14.98
CA ASP A 68 -1.84 3.58 13.70
C ASP A 68 -2.82 4.22 12.69
N ALA A 69 -4.09 3.80 12.72
CA ALA A 69 -5.17 4.46 11.99
C ALA A 69 -5.40 5.91 12.46
N LEU A 70 -5.39 6.13 13.78
CA LEU A 70 -5.52 7.47 14.34
C LEU A 70 -4.36 8.39 13.96
N ILE A 71 -3.12 7.88 13.97
CA ILE A 71 -1.93 8.60 13.50
C ILE A 71 -2.09 9.00 12.02
N ALA A 72 -2.66 8.12 11.19
CA ALA A 72 -2.92 8.44 9.79
C ALA A 72 -3.95 9.58 9.65
N LEU A 73 -5.03 9.54 10.44
CA LEU A 73 -6.01 10.62 10.50
C LEU A 73 -5.37 11.94 10.97
N GLN A 74 -4.62 11.93 12.07
CA GLN A 74 -3.97 13.12 12.65
C GLN A 74 -3.04 13.82 11.64
N LYS A 75 -2.31 13.04 10.83
CA LYS A 75 -1.48 13.59 9.74
C LYS A 75 -2.30 14.34 8.70
N ILE A 76 -3.47 13.84 8.34
CA ILE A 76 -4.37 14.48 7.36
C ILE A 76 -5.01 15.74 7.96
N LEU A 77 -5.40 15.68 9.23
CA LEU A 77 -5.99 16.79 9.95
C LEU A 77 -4.99 17.91 10.29
N GLY A 78 -3.68 17.63 10.24
CA GLY A 78 -2.64 18.60 10.58
C GLY A 78 -2.57 18.92 12.08
N VAL A 79 -3.06 18.02 12.94
CA VAL A 79 -2.95 18.12 14.40
C VAL A 79 -1.70 17.42 14.91
N GLU A 80 -1.44 17.49 16.21
CA GLU A 80 -0.36 16.74 16.86
C GLU A 80 -0.51 15.23 16.59
N ILE A 81 0.60 14.57 16.25
CA ILE A 81 0.63 13.17 15.82
C ILE A 81 1.14 12.31 16.99
N ASP A 82 0.32 12.20 18.02
CA ASP A 82 0.62 11.47 19.25
C ASP A 82 -0.03 10.08 19.29
N GLY A 83 -0.95 9.79 18.37
CA GLY A 83 -1.74 8.56 18.39
C GLY A 83 -2.71 8.47 19.56
N ILE A 84 -3.05 9.60 20.16
CA ILE A 84 -4.02 9.75 21.25
C ILE A 84 -5.23 10.50 20.71
N TYR A 85 -6.41 9.92 20.90
CA TYR A 85 -7.64 10.60 20.53
C TYR A 85 -8.00 11.56 21.65
N GLY A 86 -8.38 12.79 21.32
CA GLY A 86 -8.69 13.83 22.28
C GLY A 86 -9.34 15.05 21.63
N PRO A 87 -9.63 16.11 22.40
CA PRO A 87 -10.40 17.27 21.92
C PRO A 87 -9.84 17.93 20.66
N SER A 88 -8.50 18.03 20.53
CA SER A 88 -7.86 18.59 19.33
C SER A 88 -8.14 17.77 18.08
N THR A 89 -8.01 16.44 18.17
CA THR A 89 -8.32 15.52 17.08
C THR A 89 -9.82 15.54 16.74
N ALA A 90 -10.69 15.61 17.75
CA ALA A 90 -12.13 15.66 17.58
C ALA A 90 -12.59 16.94 16.87
N GLU A 91 -12.14 18.10 17.34
CA GLU A 91 -12.44 19.41 16.74
C GLU A 91 -11.95 19.48 15.28
N ALA A 92 -10.74 18.99 15.02
CA ALA A 92 -10.20 18.96 13.66
C ALA A 92 -10.97 17.99 12.75
N TYR A 93 -11.41 16.84 13.26
CA TYR A 93 -12.26 15.91 12.51
C TYR A 93 -13.61 16.53 12.17
N GLU A 94 -14.30 17.12 13.14
CA GLU A 94 -15.58 17.80 12.92
C GLU A 94 -15.44 18.96 11.91
N ALA A 95 -14.37 19.76 12.03
CA ALA A 95 -14.08 20.82 11.07
C ALA A 95 -13.82 20.27 9.66
N ALA A 96 -13.07 19.17 9.54
CA ALA A 96 -12.81 18.52 8.27
C ALA A 96 -14.10 17.91 7.67
N VAL A 97 -14.97 17.33 8.49
CA VAL A 97 -16.28 16.83 8.05
C VAL A 97 -17.18 17.97 7.58
N ALA A 98 -17.28 19.06 8.35
CA ALA A 98 -18.08 20.23 8.00
C ALA A 98 -17.60 20.91 6.71
N GLN A 99 -16.30 20.82 6.41
CA GLN A 99 -15.69 21.34 5.19
C GLN A 99 -15.70 20.34 4.02
N GLY A 100 -16.25 19.13 4.22
CA GLY A 100 -16.33 18.07 3.19
C GLY A 100 -14.99 17.39 2.88
N TYR A 101 -14.00 17.53 3.76
CA TYR A 101 -12.71 16.83 3.66
C TYR A 101 -12.77 15.39 4.22
N LEU A 102 -13.70 15.12 5.15
CA LEU A 102 -13.97 13.80 5.75
C LEU A 102 -15.50 13.55 5.79
N GLY A 103 -15.96 12.31 5.79
CA GLY A 103 -17.38 11.94 5.76
C GLY A 103 -17.72 10.93 4.66
N GLU A 104 -18.86 10.23 4.79
CA GLU A 104 -19.34 9.16 3.89
C GLU A 104 -19.03 9.52 2.43
N GLN A 105 -17.98 8.90 1.89
CA GLN A 105 -17.81 8.88 0.47
C GLN A 105 -18.93 8.00 -0.03
N ASP A 106 -19.96 8.63 -0.61
CA ASP A 106 -20.90 7.99 -1.51
C ASP A 106 -20.11 6.93 -2.28
N ALA A 107 -20.42 5.65 -2.05
CA ALA A 107 -19.79 4.51 -2.69
C ALA A 107 -20.23 4.43 -4.16
N SER A 108 -20.15 5.56 -4.86
CA SER A 108 -20.53 5.84 -6.23
C SER A 108 -19.29 6.40 -6.94
N GLU A 109 -18.57 5.49 -7.62
CA GLU A 109 -17.70 5.73 -8.77
C GLU A 109 -16.70 6.91 -8.69
N LYS A 110 -15.88 6.99 -7.65
CA LYS A 110 -14.56 7.61 -7.82
C LYS A 110 -13.56 6.50 -8.11
N ALA A 111 -13.14 6.41 -9.36
CA ALA A 111 -12.10 5.48 -9.79
C ALA A 111 -10.91 5.57 -8.83
N LEU A 112 -10.44 4.41 -8.35
CA LEU A 112 -9.29 4.37 -7.45
C LEU A 112 -8.10 5.05 -8.17
N PRO A 113 -7.20 5.75 -7.46
CA PRO A 113 -6.21 6.64 -8.08
C PRO A 113 -5.27 5.94 -9.06
N LEU A 114 -5.13 4.61 -8.96
CA LEU A 114 -4.32 3.76 -9.83
C LEU A 114 -5.15 2.72 -10.58
N GLU A 115 -6.48 2.88 -10.64
CA GLU A 115 -7.35 1.97 -11.37
C GLU A 115 -6.93 1.84 -12.84
N GLY A 116 -6.85 0.60 -13.31
CA GLY A 116 -6.42 0.28 -14.67
C GLY A 116 -4.91 0.43 -14.91
N ARG A 117 -4.10 0.75 -13.90
CA ARG A 117 -2.64 0.78 -14.01
C ARG A 117 -2.04 -0.59 -13.74
N LEU A 118 -1.09 -0.99 -14.57
CA LEU A 118 -0.30 -2.20 -14.38
C LEU A 118 1.10 -1.82 -13.92
N ILE A 119 1.43 -2.10 -12.66
CA ILE A 119 2.69 -1.67 -12.04
C ILE A 119 3.59 -2.87 -11.76
N GLY A 120 4.80 -2.84 -12.31
CA GLY A 120 5.84 -3.80 -12.02
C GLY A 120 6.66 -3.42 -10.78
N ILE A 121 6.90 -4.36 -9.88
CA ILE A 121 7.84 -4.22 -8.76
C ILE A 121 8.90 -5.30 -8.88
N ASP A 122 10.18 -4.91 -8.83
CA ASP A 122 11.30 -5.84 -8.74
C ASP A 122 12.06 -5.65 -7.43
N PRO A 123 11.80 -6.50 -6.41
CA PRO A 123 12.67 -6.60 -5.26
C PRO A 123 14.05 -7.13 -5.69
N GLY A 124 15.05 -6.26 -5.65
CA GLY A 124 16.42 -6.60 -6.07
C GLY A 124 17.00 -7.78 -5.29
N HIS A 125 17.93 -8.48 -5.92
CA HIS A 125 18.63 -9.66 -5.39
C HIS A 125 17.72 -10.85 -5.07
N GLN A 126 18.31 -11.93 -4.57
CA GLN A 126 17.66 -13.15 -4.08
C GLN A 126 18.63 -13.91 -3.15
N THR A 127 18.21 -14.98 -2.49
CA THR A 127 19.09 -15.77 -1.60
C THR A 127 20.17 -16.51 -2.39
N VAL A 128 19.81 -17.04 -3.56
CA VAL A 128 20.69 -17.84 -4.42
C VAL A 128 21.40 -16.92 -5.42
N GLU A 129 22.71 -16.77 -5.29
CA GLU A 129 23.50 -16.06 -6.30
C GLU A 129 23.62 -16.88 -7.59
N ASP A 130 23.76 -16.17 -8.72
CA ASP A 130 24.03 -16.79 -10.02
C ASP A 130 25.26 -16.09 -10.63
N PRO A 131 26.47 -16.67 -10.44
CA PRO A 131 27.71 -16.07 -10.87
C PRO A 131 27.93 -16.15 -12.39
N ALA A 132 27.10 -16.90 -13.13
CA ALA A 132 27.22 -16.98 -14.58
C ALA A 132 26.99 -15.61 -15.23
N LEU A 133 27.55 -15.43 -16.42
CA LEU A 133 27.55 -14.15 -17.12
C LEU A 133 26.37 -14.03 -18.09
N GLU A 134 25.82 -12.83 -18.20
CA GLU A 134 24.82 -12.43 -19.18
C GLU A 134 25.21 -11.11 -19.87
N PRO A 135 24.73 -10.83 -21.09
CA PRO A 135 24.95 -9.55 -21.75
C PRO A 135 24.52 -8.35 -20.88
N LEU A 136 25.32 -7.28 -20.88
CA LEU A 136 25.05 -6.07 -20.10
C LEU A 136 23.76 -5.35 -20.54
N LEU A 137 23.48 -5.38 -21.85
CA LEU A 137 22.32 -4.76 -22.51
C LEU A 137 22.02 -5.53 -23.81
N PRO A 138 20.84 -5.38 -24.42
CA PRO A 138 20.46 -6.12 -25.63
C PRO A 138 21.51 -6.00 -26.76
N GLY A 139 22.04 -7.13 -27.21
CA GLY A 139 23.05 -7.18 -28.29
C GLY A 139 24.49 -6.83 -27.90
N SER A 140 24.78 -6.58 -26.62
CA SER A 140 26.13 -6.24 -26.16
C SER A 140 27.08 -7.45 -26.11
N ASN A 141 28.35 -7.22 -26.46
CA ASN A 141 29.45 -8.16 -26.23
C ASN A 141 30.05 -8.04 -24.81
N ARG A 142 29.77 -6.96 -24.09
CA ARG A 142 30.10 -6.80 -22.68
C ARG A 142 29.11 -7.56 -21.84
N THR A 143 29.60 -8.30 -20.85
CA THR A 143 28.79 -9.12 -19.95
C THR A 143 28.88 -8.63 -18.51
N LYS A 144 27.89 -9.04 -17.70
CA LYS A 144 27.86 -8.89 -16.24
C LYS A 144 27.38 -10.19 -15.60
N THR A 145 27.55 -10.31 -14.29
CA THR A 145 26.97 -11.42 -13.52
C THR A 145 25.43 -11.40 -13.58
N ARG A 146 24.83 -12.57 -13.71
CA ARG A 146 23.38 -12.78 -13.78
C ARG A 146 22.66 -12.36 -12.51
N MET A 147 23.19 -12.72 -11.34
CA MET A 147 22.69 -12.26 -10.06
C MET A 147 23.76 -12.23 -8.99
N THR A 148 23.94 -11.08 -8.33
CA THR A 148 24.81 -10.96 -7.15
C THR A 148 23.99 -11.10 -5.87
N LYS A 149 24.65 -11.44 -4.76
CA LYS A 149 24.01 -11.62 -3.45
C LYS A 149 23.42 -10.34 -2.83
N GLY A 150 23.93 -9.17 -3.26
CA GLY A 150 23.58 -7.87 -2.69
C GLY A 150 24.30 -7.59 -1.37
N SER A 151 23.97 -6.44 -0.76
CA SER A 151 24.58 -5.96 0.48
C SER A 151 23.99 -6.64 1.72
N VAL A 152 24.65 -6.48 2.87
CA VAL A 152 24.15 -6.93 4.19
C VAL A 152 24.31 -5.80 5.21
N GLY A 153 23.27 -5.55 5.98
CA GLY A 153 23.31 -4.55 7.04
C GLY A 153 24.35 -4.92 8.11
N VAL A 154 25.32 -4.03 8.38
CA VAL A 154 26.43 -4.27 9.31
C VAL A 154 25.94 -4.56 10.73
N LYS A 155 24.94 -3.81 11.22
CA LYS A 155 24.40 -3.97 12.58
C LYS A 155 23.35 -5.07 12.68
N THR A 156 22.46 -5.16 11.69
CA THR A 156 21.29 -6.05 11.74
C THR A 156 21.59 -7.46 11.23
N GLY A 157 22.63 -7.63 10.42
CA GLY A 157 22.91 -8.87 9.68
C GLY A 157 21.85 -9.20 8.63
N VAL A 158 20.92 -8.29 8.34
CA VAL A 158 19.83 -8.53 7.39
C VAL A 158 20.34 -8.30 5.97
N ALA A 159 20.17 -9.31 5.12
CA ALA A 159 20.52 -9.23 3.70
C ALA A 159 19.58 -8.28 2.95
N GLU A 160 20.14 -7.52 2.01
CA GLU A 160 19.43 -6.59 1.15
C GLU A 160 18.22 -7.25 0.46
N CYS A 161 18.37 -8.48 -0.06
CA CYS A 161 17.27 -9.18 -0.73
C CYS A 161 16.03 -9.35 0.17
N ARG A 162 16.22 -9.55 1.48
CA ARG A 162 15.13 -9.66 2.46
C ARG A 162 14.45 -8.32 2.68
N VAL A 163 15.23 -7.24 2.83
CA VAL A 163 14.68 -5.87 2.98
C VAL A 163 13.89 -5.51 1.73
N ASN A 164 14.48 -5.67 0.55
CA ASN A 164 13.84 -5.37 -0.72
C ASN A 164 12.52 -6.12 -0.88
N LEU A 165 12.45 -7.42 -0.51
CA LEU A 165 11.22 -8.20 -0.58
C LEU A 165 10.15 -7.67 0.38
N GLN A 166 10.53 -7.39 1.63
CA GLN A 166 9.58 -6.89 2.63
C GLN A 166 9.00 -5.52 2.23
N ILE A 167 9.84 -4.62 1.70
CA ILE A 167 9.39 -3.33 1.18
C ILE A 167 8.55 -3.52 -0.08
N GLY A 168 8.95 -4.41 -0.99
CA GLY A 168 8.20 -4.73 -2.20
C GLY A 168 6.79 -5.25 -1.92
N LEU A 169 6.63 -6.15 -0.95
CA LEU A 169 5.32 -6.68 -0.54
C LEU A 169 4.45 -5.61 0.13
N LYS A 170 5.04 -4.72 0.93
CA LYS A 170 4.31 -3.55 1.49
C LYS A 170 3.87 -2.59 0.39
N LEU A 171 4.75 -2.29 -0.58
CA LEU A 171 4.43 -1.44 -1.72
C LEU A 171 3.35 -2.06 -2.59
N LYS A 172 3.41 -3.36 -2.86
CA LYS A 172 2.37 -4.13 -3.57
C LYS A 172 1.00 -3.88 -2.95
N GLY A 173 0.85 -4.11 -1.64
CA GLY A 173 -0.43 -3.89 -0.96
C GLY A 173 -0.93 -2.45 -1.03
N LEU A 174 -0.04 -1.46 -0.89
CA LEU A 174 -0.41 -0.04 -1.01
C LEU A 174 -0.90 0.32 -2.44
N LEU A 175 -0.26 -0.22 -3.47
CA LEU A 175 -0.64 0.03 -4.87
C LEU A 175 -1.93 -0.70 -5.25
N GLU A 176 -2.10 -1.95 -4.80
CA GLU A 176 -3.33 -2.73 -5.02
C GLU A 176 -4.53 -2.08 -4.31
N ASN A 177 -4.35 -1.57 -3.08
CA ASN A 177 -5.37 -0.78 -2.39
C ASN A 177 -5.70 0.52 -3.14
N GLY A 178 -4.75 1.07 -3.90
CA GLY A 178 -4.95 2.19 -4.80
C GLY A 178 -5.59 1.82 -6.16
N GLY A 179 -5.93 0.56 -6.40
CA GLY A 179 -6.59 0.07 -7.62
C GLY A 179 -5.66 -0.44 -8.72
N ALA A 180 -4.34 -0.46 -8.50
CA ALA A 180 -3.39 -0.99 -9.48
C ALA A 180 -3.45 -2.52 -9.55
N THR A 181 -3.18 -3.07 -10.72
CA THR A 181 -2.71 -4.46 -10.85
C THR A 181 -1.20 -4.48 -10.68
N VAL A 182 -0.67 -5.29 -9.76
CA VAL A 182 0.77 -5.35 -9.48
C VAL A 182 1.38 -6.66 -9.97
N ILE A 183 2.51 -6.56 -10.67
CA ILE A 183 3.33 -7.71 -11.08
C ILE A 183 4.66 -7.65 -10.32
N MET A 184 4.96 -8.71 -9.55
CA MET A 184 6.21 -8.86 -8.85
C MET A 184 7.19 -9.73 -9.66
N THR A 185 8.47 -9.38 -9.72
CA THR A 185 9.48 -10.34 -10.24
C THR A 185 9.62 -11.57 -9.33
N ARG A 186 9.43 -11.38 -8.02
CA ARG A 186 9.47 -12.45 -7.02
C ARG A 186 8.66 -12.09 -5.78
N GLU A 187 8.06 -13.11 -5.18
CA GLU A 187 7.36 -13.01 -3.88
C GLU A 187 8.04 -13.87 -2.79
N SER A 188 9.19 -14.48 -3.12
CA SER A 188 10.06 -15.24 -2.22
C SER A 188 11.51 -14.79 -2.39
N ASN A 189 12.36 -15.10 -1.40
CA ASN A 189 13.81 -14.96 -1.56
C ASN A 189 14.46 -16.22 -2.17
N ASP A 190 13.76 -17.34 -2.14
CA ASP A 190 14.20 -18.61 -2.74
C ASP A 190 13.73 -18.70 -4.19
N VAL A 191 14.42 -17.95 -5.04
CA VAL A 191 14.20 -17.92 -6.50
C VAL A 191 15.55 -17.87 -7.20
N SER A 192 15.57 -18.27 -8.47
CA SER A 192 16.73 -18.13 -9.34
C SER A 192 16.33 -17.35 -10.59
N LEU A 193 16.52 -16.03 -10.56
CA LEU A 193 16.19 -15.11 -11.65
C LEU A 193 17.37 -14.19 -11.97
N SER A 194 17.73 -14.09 -13.24
CA SER A 194 18.73 -13.15 -13.74
C SER A 194 18.20 -11.73 -13.89
N ASN A 195 19.07 -10.74 -14.13
CA ASN A 195 18.59 -9.38 -14.41
C ASN A 195 17.88 -9.29 -15.75
N ILE A 196 18.33 -10.05 -16.76
CA ILE A 196 17.64 -10.11 -18.07
C ILE A 196 16.25 -10.72 -17.89
N GLU A 197 16.12 -11.83 -17.17
CA GLU A 197 14.82 -12.48 -16.93
C GLU A 197 13.85 -11.55 -16.21
N ARG A 198 14.32 -10.82 -15.19
CA ARG A 198 13.51 -9.79 -14.48
C ARG A 198 13.03 -8.69 -15.41
N ALA A 199 13.89 -8.17 -16.27
CA ALA A 199 13.51 -7.16 -17.26
C ALA A 199 12.54 -7.73 -18.30
N GLN A 200 12.74 -8.97 -18.73
CA GLN A 200 11.85 -9.65 -19.67
C GLN A 200 10.45 -9.88 -19.09
N MET A 201 10.34 -10.26 -17.82
CA MET A 201 9.04 -10.39 -17.14
C MET A 201 8.23 -9.09 -17.23
N MET A 202 8.87 -7.95 -16.99
CA MET A 202 8.21 -6.65 -17.00
C MET A 202 7.83 -6.20 -18.41
N ASN A 203 8.73 -6.42 -19.38
CA ASN A 203 8.44 -6.14 -20.79
C ASN A 203 7.32 -7.03 -21.33
N GLN A 204 7.29 -8.32 -20.95
CA GLN A 204 6.25 -9.27 -21.37
C GLN A 204 4.90 -8.97 -20.73
N ALA A 205 4.89 -8.56 -19.46
CA ALA A 205 3.67 -8.13 -18.78
C ALA A 205 3.13 -6.81 -19.36
N GLY A 206 3.98 -5.99 -19.98
CA GLY A 206 3.57 -4.70 -20.52
C GLY A 206 3.22 -3.70 -19.41
N VAL A 207 3.99 -3.72 -18.32
CA VAL A 207 3.78 -2.81 -17.18
C VAL A 207 3.90 -1.35 -17.61
N ASP A 208 3.04 -0.48 -17.09
CA ASP A 208 3.07 0.97 -17.34
C ASP A 208 4.32 1.61 -16.72
N ILE A 209 4.73 1.08 -15.56
CA ILE A 209 5.90 1.51 -14.81
C ILE A 209 6.53 0.31 -14.12
N TRP A 210 7.87 0.32 -14.04
CA TRP A 210 8.64 -0.70 -13.35
C TRP A 210 9.49 -0.06 -12.25
N VAL A 211 9.22 -0.42 -10.99
CA VAL A 211 9.94 0.06 -9.80
C VAL A 211 10.89 -1.02 -9.31
N ARG A 212 12.19 -0.73 -9.30
CA ARG A 212 13.23 -1.66 -8.88
C ARG A 212 13.83 -1.22 -7.54
N LEU A 213 13.74 -2.08 -6.54
CA LEU A 213 14.11 -1.77 -5.16
C LEU A 213 15.47 -2.35 -4.82
N HIS A 214 16.37 -1.51 -4.31
CA HIS A 214 17.72 -1.87 -3.86
C HIS A 214 18.09 -1.10 -2.58
N CYS A 215 19.03 -1.66 -1.82
CA CYS A 215 19.68 -0.97 -0.71
C CYS A 215 21.15 -0.76 -1.08
N ASP A 216 21.54 0.51 -1.22
CA ASP A 216 22.94 0.85 -1.45
C ASP A 216 23.78 0.70 -0.16
N ALA A 217 25.10 0.63 -0.32
CA ALA A 217 26.04 0.51 0.79
C ALA A 217 27.15 1.55 0.68
N SER A 218 27.53 2.14 1.82
CA SER A 218 28.65 3.07 1.92
C SER A 218 29.60 2.62 3.02
N SER A 219 30.90 2.92 2.83
CA SER A 219 31.91 2.78 3.89
C SER A 219 31.89 3.93 4.89
N ASN A 220 31.13 5.00 4.64
CA ASN A 220 30.97 6.13 5.56
C ASN A 220 29.67 5.97 6.38
N GLU A 221 29.80 5.72 7.68
CA GLU A 221 28.66 5.51 8.58
C GLU A 221 27.77 6.75 8.79
N HIS A 222 28.24 7.93 8.41
CA HIS A 222 27.46 9.17 8.45
C HIS A 222 26.67 9.41 7.16
N GLN A 223 26.87 8.59 6.12
CA GLN A 223 26.12 8.70 4.88
C GLN A 223 24.81 7.91 4.97
N SER A 224 23.69 8.59 4.75
CA SER A 224 22.36 7.98 4.67
C SER A 224 21.47 8.76 3.70
N GLY A 225 20.45 8.10 3.14
CA GLY A 225 19.52 8.71 2.20
C GLY A 225 18.97 7.70 1.20
N ALA A 226 18.24 8.21 0.21
CA ALA A 226 17.73 7.46 -0.93
C ALA A 226 18.09 8.21 -2.23
N HIS A 227 18.29 7.47 -3.31
CA HIS A 227 18.50 8.03 -4.65
C HIS A 227 17.77 7.18 -5.69
N MET A 228 17.55 7.74 -6.89
CA MET A 228 16.96 7.07 -8.05
C MET A 228 18.02 7.02 -9.16
N LEU A 229 18.17 5.86 -9.81
CA LEU A 229 19.15 5.59 -10.86
C LEU A 229 18.50 5.49 -12.24
#